data_AF-A0A3L0YB21-F1
#
_entry.id   AF-A0A3L0YB21-F1
#
_cell.length_a   1.000
_cell.length_b   1.000
_cell.length_c   1.000
_cell.angle_alpha   90.00
_cell.angle_beta   90.00
_cell.angle_gamma   90.00
#
_symmetry.space_group_name_H-M   'P 1'
#
loop_
_entity.id
_entity.type
_entity.pdbx_description
1 polymer ?
#
loop_
_entity_poly.entity_id
_entity_poly.type
_entity_poly.pdbx_seq_one_letter_code
_entity_poly.pdbx_strand_id
1 'polypeptide(L)'
;MLLFGLITSSILFYFIPTEAQGKGMTLFLPAVAFLAGMVMAMVTSAKYVFRLEFKHADETGVQWITAAKSRNAREYEIFKLKEVELKQILG
;
A
#
# COMPACT_ATOMS: atom_id res chain seq x y z
N MET A 1 2.71 6.64 -1.29
CA MET A 1 4.03 6.99 -0.68
C MET A 1 3.94 8.37 -0.05
N LEU A 2 3.87 9.42 -0.86
CA LEU A 2 3.75 10.82 -0.39
C LEU A 2 2.52 11.02 0.52
N LEU A 3 1.36 10.45 0.16
CA LEU A 3 0.14 10.57 0.96
C LEU A 3 0.28 10.00 2.38
N PHE A 4 0.96 8.85 2.53
CA PHE A 4 1.21 8.26 3.85
C PHE A 4 2.20 9.10 4.66
N GLY A 5 3.25 9.63 4.02
CA GLY A 5 4.14 10.60 4.66
C GLY A 5 3.40 11.84 5.17
N LEU A 6 2.48 12.38 4.37
CA LEU A 6 1.63 13.51 4.75
C LEU A 6 0.69 13.17 5.92
N ILE A 7 0.08 11.98 5.93
CA ILE A 7 -0.78 11.54 7.03
C ILE A 7 0.03 11.40 8.33
N THR A 8 1.19 10.72 8.27
CA THR A 8 2.05 10.50 9.44
C THR A 8 2.58 11.81 10.01
N SER A 9 2.98 12.77 9.17
CA SER A 9 3.43 14.09 9.64
C SER A 9 2.30 14.95 10.20
N SER A 10 1.10 14.85 9.62
CA SER A 10 -0.07 15.63 10.04
C SER A 10 -0.57 15.24 11.44
N ILE A 11 -0.50 13.95 11.79
CA ILE A 11 -0.93 13.44 13.11
C ILE A 11 -0.11 14.05 14.25
N LEU A 12 1.15 14.40 14.03
CA LEU A 12 1.97 14.98 15.09
C LEU A 12 1.51 16.37 15.53
N PHE A 13 0.87 17.14 14.64
CA PHE A 13 0.31 18.44 15.02
C PHE A 13 -0.87 18.32 16.00
N TYR A 14 -1.49 17.14 16.10
CA TYR A 14 -2.54 16.87 17.09
C TYR A 14 -1.96 16.61 18.49
N PHE A 15 -0.74 16.06 18.57
CA PHE A 15 -0.11 15.67 19.85
C PHE A 15 0.84 16.74 20.41
N ILE A 16 1.29 17.70 19.60
CA ILE A 16 2.18 18.78 20.05
C ILE A 16 1.35 19.89 20.69
N PRO A 17 1.64 20.31 21.94
CA PRO A 17 0.99 21.46 22.56
C PRO A 17 1.21 22.73 21.72
N THR A 18 0.17 23.54 21.55
CA THR A 18 0.18 24.73 20.68
C THR A 18 1.26 25.74 21.07
N GLU A 19 1.62 25.80 22.36
CA GLU A 19 2.66 26.70 22.90
C GLU A 19 4.09 26.30 22.51
N ALA A 20 4.29 25.00 22.27
CA ALA A 20 5.55 24.39 21.89
C ALA A 20 5.67 24.25 20.36
N GLN A 21 4.59 24.45 19.60
CA GLN A 21 4.58 24.31 18.16
C GLN A 21 5.49 25.37 17.50
N GLY A 22 6.42 24.92 16.66
CA GLY A 22 7.37 25.80 15.97
C GLY A 22 8.56 26.29 16.81
N LYS A 23 8.79 25.71 18.00
CA LYS A 23 9.92 26.06 18.87
C LYS A 23 10.87 24.88 19.08
N GLY A 24 12.16 25.11 18.88
CA GLY A 24 13.21 24.12 19.13
C GLY A 24 12.99 22.83 18.32
N MET A 25 12.93 21.68 19.00
CA MET A 25 12.85 20.36 18.37
C MET A 25 11.51 20.10 17.66
N THR A 26 10.42 20.78 18.04
CA THR A 26 9.09 20.59 17.41
C THR A 26 9.01 21.15 16.00
N LEU A 27 9.96 22.00 15.59
CA LEU A 27 10.07 22.53 14.23
C LEU A 27 10.45 21.43 13.23
N PHE A 28 11.32 20.51 13.63
CA PHE A 28 11.88 19.47 12.77
C PHE A 28 11.10 18.16 12.84
N LEU A 29 10.33 17.94 13.91
CA LEU A 29 9.55 16.72 14.13
C LEU A 29 8.64 16.34 12.94
N PRO A 30 7.88 17.28 12.33
CA PRO A 30 7.02 16.97 11.19
C PRO A 30 7.81 16.52 9.96
N ALA A 31 8.98 17.13 9.71
CA ALA A 31 9.84 16.76 8.58
C ALA A 31 10.44 15.35 8.78
N VAL A 32 10.92 15.04 10.00
CA VAL A 32 11.45 13.71 10.33
C VAL A 32 10.35 12.65 10.21
N ALA A 33 9.15 12.94 10.70
CA ALA A 33 8.03 12.01 10.62
C ALA A 33 7.50 11.80 9.21
N PHE A 34 7.52 12.85 8.38
CA PHE A 34 7.22 12.73 6.95
C PHE A 34 8.20 11.76 6.27
N LEU A 35 9.51 11.95 6.49
CA LEU A 35 10.54 11.08 5.93
C LEU A 35 10.41 9.64 6.43
N ALA A 36 10.20 9.45 7.74
CA ALA A 36 10.00 8.13 8.32
C ALA A 36 8.75 7.44 7.74
N GLY A 37 7.63 8.15 7.64
CA GLY A 37 6.40 7.64 7.03
C GLY A 37 6.56 7.30 5.55
N MET A 38 7.34 8.09 4.81
CA MET A 38 7.65 7.83 3.42
C MET A 38 8.52 6.57 3.25
N VAL A 39 9.56 6.40 4.07
CA VAL A 39 10.42 5.21 4.08
C VAL A 39 9.61 3.97 4.45
N MET A 40 8.80 4.05 5.51
CA MET A 40 7.93 2.95 5.91
C MET A 40 6.97 2.55 4.79
N ALA A 41 6.34 3.53 4.14
CA ALA A 41 5.47 3.25 3.00
C ALA A 41 6.21 2.53 1.86
N MET A 42 7.45 2.93 1.56
CA MET A 42 8.30 2.27 0.55
C MET A 42 8.57 0.82 0.91
N VAL A 43 8.86 0.56 2.19
CA VAL A 43 9.12 -0.78 2.69
C VAL A 43 7.84 -1.63 2.71
N THR A 44 6.67 -1.06 3.00
CA THR A 44 5.43 -1.85 3.13
C THR A 44 4.66 -2.03 1.82
N SER A 45 5.01 -1.33 0.74
CA SER A 45 4.28 -1.43 -0.52
C SER A 45 4.44 -2.81 -1.16
N ALA A 46 3.30 -3.41 -1.52
CA ALA A 46 3.27 -4.58 -2.37
C ALA A 46 3.85 -4.23 -3.75
N LYS A 47 4.70 -5.11 -4.27
CA LYS A 47 5.31 -5.00 -5.61
C LYS A 47 4.56 -5.84 -6.64
N TYR A 48 3.97 -6.95 -6.20
CA TYR A 48 3.28 -7.94 -7.01
C TYR A 48 1.84 -8.09 -6.52
N VAL A 49 0.90 -8.18 -7.46
CA VAL A 49 -0.52 -8.31 -7.17
C VAL A 49 -1.10 -9.42 -8.03
N PHE A 50 -1.70 -10.41 -7.40
CA PHE A 50 -2.46 -11.44 -8.09
C PHE A 50 -3.91 -10.97 -8.21
N ARG A 51 -4.35 -10.73 -9.45
CA ARG A 51 -5.71 -10.28 -9.76
C ARG A 51 -6.43 -11.35 -10.58
N LEU A 52 -7.69 -11.54 -10.25
CA LEU A 52 -8.60 -12.42 -10.96
C LEU A 52 -9.58 -11.56 -11.76
N GLU A 53 -9.78 -11.94 -13.01
CA GLU A 53 -10.78 -11.36 -13.89
C GLU A 53 -12.09 -12.11 -13.71
N PHE A 54 -13.14 -11.41 -13.30
CA PHE A 54 -14.48 -11.95 -13.19
C PHE A 54 -15.38 -11.31 -14.24
N LYS A 55 -15.90 -12.14 -15.13
CA LYS A 55 -16.95 -11.76 -16.07
C LYS A 55 -18.30 -12.12 -15.46
N HIS A 56 -19.07 -11.11 -15.09
CA HIS A 56 -20.39 -11.34 -14.54
C HIS A 56 -21.37 -11.80 -15.62
N ALA A 57 -22.34 -12.64 -15.24
CA ALA A 57 -23.34 -13.17 -16.16
C ALA A 57 -24.46 -12.15 -16.47
N ASP A 58 -24.56 -11.06 -15.71
CA ASP A 58 -25.65 -10.08 -15.73
C ASP A 58 -25.30 -8.79 -16.49
N GLU A 59 -24.45 -8.88 -17.52
CA GLU A 59 -24.04 -7.76 -18.39
C GLU A 59 -23.32 -6.59 -17.70
N THR A 60 -23.03 -6.67 -16.39
CA THR A 60 -22.30 -5.63 -15.62
C THR A 60 -20.82 -5.49 -15.99
N GLY A 61 -20.32 -6.34 -16.88
CA GLY A 61 -18.99 -6.24 -17.48
C GLY A 61 -17.92 -7.03 -16.73
N VAL A 62 -16.67 -6.63 -16.93
CA VAL A 62 -15.48 -7.29 -16.39
C VAL A 62 -15.01 -6.57 -15.13
N GLN A 63 -14.89 -7.30 -14.02
CA GLN A 63 -14.33 -6.78 -12.77
C GLN A 63 -13.02 -7.49 -12.41
N TRP A 64 -12.06 -6.70 -11.95
CA TRP A 64 -10.79 -7.20 -11.44
C TRP A 64 -10.82 -7.27 -9.92
N ILE A 65 -10.71 -8.46 -9.36
CA ILE A 65 -10.63 -8.68 -7.92
C ILE A 65 -9.18 -8.96 -7.55
N THR A 66 -8.69 -8.32 -6.49
CA THR A 66 -7.35 -8.61 -5.97
C THR A 66 -7.43 -9.76 -4.98
N ALA A 67 -6.91 -10.92 -5.36
CA ALA A 67 -6.92 -12.13 -4.53
C ALA A 67 -5.73 -12.17 -3.56
N ALA A 68 -4.55 -11.70 -3.99
CA ALA A 68 -3.37 -11.63 -3.13
C ALA A 68 -2.46 -10.46 -3.52
N LYS A 69 -1.66 -9.99 -2.55
CA LYS A 69 -0.63 -8.96 -2.73
C LYS A 69 0.65 -9.43 -2.05
N SER A 70 1.79 -9.21 -2.70
CA SER A 70 3.09 -9.55 -2.14
C SER A 70 4.16 -8.56 -2.59
N ARG A 71 5.30 -8.57 -1.91
CA ARG A 71 6.53 -7.92 -2.35
C ARG A 71 7.65 -8.92 -2.67
N ASN A 72 7.49 -10.18 -2.27
CA ASN A 72 8.50 -11.21 -2.45
C ASN A 72 8.46 -11.79 -3.87
N ALA A 73 9.63 -11.89 -4.51
CA ALA A 73 9.73 -12.52 -5.83
C ALA A 73 9.33 -14.00 -5.79
N ARG A 74 9.57 -14.71 -4.68
CA ARG A 74 9.12 -16.11 -4.53
C ARG A 74 7.60 -16.25 -4.55
N GLU A 75 6.90 -15.31 -3.92
CA GLU A 75 5.43 -15.30 -3.94
C GLU A 75 4.89 -14.91 -5.32
N TYR A 76 5.62 -14.10 -6.08
CA TYR A 76 5.29 -13.86 -7.49
C TYR A 76 5.37 -15.14 -8.33
N GLU A 77 6.40 -15.97 -8.16
CA GLU A 77 6.45 -17.27 -8.83
C GLU A 77 5.26 -18.18 -8.44
N ILE A 78 4.85 -18.16 -7.17
CA ILE A 78 3.64 -18.86 -6.71
C ILE A 78 2.39 -18.31 -7.42
N PHE A 79 2.26 -16.99 -7.58
CA PHE A 79 1.16 -16.39 -8.32
C PHE A 79 1.13 -16.83 -9.78
N LYS A 80 2.29 -16.96 -10.43
CA LYS A 80 2.42 -17.47 -11.80
C LYS A 80 2.02 -18.94 -11.90
N LEU A 81 2.42 -19.77 -10.95
CA LEU A 81 1.99 -21.18 -10.88
C LEU A 81 0.47 -21.29 -10.71
N LYS A 82 -0.11 -20.49 -9.80
CA LYS A 82 -1.56 -20.45 -9.60
C LYS A 82 -2.33 -19.93 -10.79
N GLU A 83 -1.78 -18.98 -11.55
CA GLU A 83 -2.36 -18.54 -12.82
C GLU A 83 -2.51 -19.72 -13.81
N VAL A 84 -1.47 -20.54 -13.95
CA VAL A 84 -1.48 -21.70 -14.86
C VAL A 84 -2.49 -22.74 -14.40
N GLU A 85 -2.50 -23.08 -13.11
CA GLU A 85 -3.45 -24.03 -12.52
C GLU A 85 -4.91 -23.58 -12.71
N LEU A 86 -5.21 -22.31 -12.42
CA LEU A 86 -6.55 -21.74 -12.63
C LEU A 86 -6.98 -21.80 -14.11
N LYS A 87 -6.06 -21.52 -15.05
CA LYS A 87 -6.35 -21.63 -16.48
C LYS A 87 -6.60 -23.07 -16.94
N GLN A 88 -6.02 -24.06 -16.27
CA GLN A 88 -6.29 -25.48 -16.56
C GLN A 88 -7.65 -25.94 -16.03
N ILE A 89 -8.11 -25.38 -14.90
CA ILE A 89 -9.42 -25.72 -14.32
C ILE A 89 -10.56 -25.01 -15.05
N LEU A 90 -10.33 -23.76 -15.48
CA LEU A 90 -11.32 -22.93 -16.14
C LEU A 90 -11.27 -23.02 -17.68
N GLY A 91 -10.32 -23.78 -18.22
CA GLY A 91 -10.09 -23.99 -19.65
C GLY A 91 -10.79 -25.24 -20.19
#